data_AF-A0A7S1YE24-F1
#
_entry.id   AF-A0A7S1YE24-F1
#
_cell.length_a   1.000
_cell.length_b   1.000
_cell.length_c   1.000
_cell.angle_alpha   90.00
_cell.angle_beta   90.00
_cell.angle_gamma   90.00
#
_symmetry.space_group_name_H-M   'P 1'
#
loop_
_entity.id
_entity.type
_entity.pdbx_description
1 polymer ?
#
loop_
_entity_poly.entity_id
_entity_poly.type
_entity_poly.pdbx_seq_one_letter_code
_entity_poly.pdbx_strand_id
1 'polypeptide(L)'
;MTAGRLSRKSRKLAQEVYGSASDNKKALALTQLFVSSSAEFHGSGLVERTNKARTVPPKRSSSDGGNGYKAIVNIMLKGGYDSWNMLVPHECSGRNDAGQTAREQYEQERGILAFLPGERDRLIRVDQNKQTLAQPCEWFAIHKELTIVEELFRKGDLAFFANAGVLEQPVTKETYNSRTSTQLFAHNAMQREIKRLDPYSKKPDTGFLGRTLDVLEAKGVVTE
;
A
#
# COMPACT_ATOMS: atom_id res chain seq x y z
N MET A 1 17.79 11.94 9.00
CA MET A 1 17.08 11.42 7.81
C MET A 1 17.85 10.39 7.00
N THR A 2 19.19 10.36 6.99
CA THR A 2 19.95 9.33 6.22
C THR A 2 21.04 8.62 7.01
N ALA A 3 21.12 8.80 8.33
CA ALA A 3 22.13 8.16 9.20
C ALA A 3 23.58 8.29 8.68
N GLY A 4 23.94 9.44 8.10
CA GLY A 4 25.28 9.70 7.56
C GLY A 4 25.53 9.15 6.15
N ARG A 5 24.53 8.52 5.52
CA ARG A 5 24.68 7.78 4.25
C ARG A 5 24.63 8.65 2.99
N LEU A 6 24.27 9.93 3.11
CA LEU A 6 24.39 10.87 1.99
C LEU A 6 25.87 11.11 1.68
N SER A 7 26.26 10.92 0.41
CA SER A 7 27.58 11.31 -0.08
C SER A 7 27.82 12.82 0.13
N ARG A 8 29.10 13.21 0.13
CA ARG A 8 29.48 14.63 0.25
C ARG A 8 28.82 15.49 -0.82
N LYS A 9 28.69 14.96 -2.05
CA LYS A 9 28.07 15.67 -3.17
C LYS A 9 26.56 15.86 -2.98
N SER A 10 25.83 14.81 -2.58
CA SER A 10 24.39 14.94 -2.28
C SER A 10 24.12 15.86 -1.10
N ARG A 11 25.00 15.87 -0.08
CA ARG A 11 24.92 16.83 1.04
C ARG A 11 25.07 18.27 0.58
N LYS A 12 26.06 18.57 -0.28
CA LYS A 12 26.21 19.92 -0.85
C LYS A 12 24.98 20.33 -1.64
N LEU A 13 24.46 19.45 -2.50
CA LEU A 13 23.24 19.75 -3.25
C LEU A 13 22.03 19.99 -2.33
N ALA A 14 21.88 19.21 -1.26
CA ALA A 14 20.81 19.43 -0.29
C ALA A 14 20.93 20.78 0.44
N GLN A 15 22.16 21.26 0.69
CA GLN A 15 22.44 22.59 1.25
C GLN A 15 22.14 23.70 0.23
N GLU A 16 22.49 23.50 -1.04
CA GLU A 16 22.15 24.43 -2.14
C GLU A 16 20.64 24.54 -2.34
N VAL A 17 19.91 23.41 -2.30
CA VAL A 17 18.44 23.36 -2.35
C VAL A 17 17.82 24.05 -1.13
N TYR A 18 18.42 23.92 0.04
CA TYR A 18 17.95 24.64 1.23
C TYR A 18 18.15 26.16 1.07
N GLY A 19 19.33 26.58 0.59
CA GLY A 19 19.68 27.99 0.42
C GLY A 19 19.00 28.70 -0.75
N SER A 20 18.38 27.96 -1.67
CA SER A 20 17.69 28.55 -2.83
C SER A 20 16.27 29.02 -2.54
N ALA A 21 15.71 28.65 -1.40
CA ALA A 21 14.36 29.03 -1.00
C ALA A 21 14.37 30.25 -0.07
N SER A 22 13.43 31.17 -0.30
CA SER A 22 13.31 32.42 0.45
C SER A 22 12.60 32.27 1.82
N ASP A 23 11.98 31.12 2.08
CA ASP A 23 11.21 30.84 3.28
C ASP A 23 11.69 29.52 3.91
N ASN A 24 11.86 29.51 5.24
CA ASN A 24 12.42 28.37 5.96
C ASN A 24 11.55 27.11 5.87
N LYS A 25 10.21 27.26 5.80
CA LYS A 25 9.32 26.09 5.64
C LYS A 25 9.44 25.51 4.23
N LYS A 26 9.45 26.37 3.21
CA LYS A 26 9.69 25.95 1.81
C LYS A 26 11.09 25.33 1.63
N ALA A 27 12.12 25.92 2.22
CA ALA A 27 13.49 25.41 2.22
C ALA A 27 13.53 23.99 2.79
N LEU A 28 12.93 23.80 3.97
CA LEU A 28 12.88 22.49 4.61
C LEU A 28 12.11 21.46 3.76
N ALA A 29 10.95 21.84 3.19
CA ALA A 29 10.15 20.95 2.36
C ALA A 29 10.89 20.54 1.08
N LEU A 30 11.55 21.48 0.39
CA LEU A 30 12.34 21.20 -0.81
C LEU A 30 13.56 20.33 -0.52
N THR A 31 14.27 20.60 0.58
CA THR A 31 15.39 19.77 1.01
C THR A 31 14.93 18.37 1.40
N GLN A 32 13.80 18.23 2.10
CA GLN A 32 13.21 16.93 2.43
C GLN A 32 12.82 16.16 1.17
N LEU A 33 12.16 16.82 0.21
CA LEU A 33 11.81 16.24 -1.07
C LEU A 33 13.06 15.73 -1.78
N PHE A 34 14.09 16.58 -1.93
CA PHE A 34 15.35 16.22 -2.57
C PHE A 34 16.04 15.02 -1.90
N VAL A 35 16.16 15.06 -0.57
CA VAL A 35 16.76 13.95 0.19
C VAL A 35 15.94 12.68 0.01
N SER A 36 14.61 12.78 0.09
CA SER A 36 13.71 11.63 -0.05
C SER A 36 13.71 11.03 -1.46
N SER A 37 13.98 11.82 -2.51
CA SER A 37 14.09 11.35 -3.89
C SER A 37 15.48 10.80 -4.25
N SER A 38 16.45 10.91 -3.33
CA SER A 38 17.82 10.47 -3.59
C SER A 38 17.93 8.94 -3.50
N ALA A 39 18.72 8.33 -4.39
CA ALA A 39 18.98 6.88 -4.34
C ALA A 39 19.59 6.43 -2.99
N GLU A 40 20.34 7.33 -2.34
CA GLU A 40 20.97 7.11 -1.02
C GLU A 40 19.93 6.98 0.11
N PHE A 41 18.75 7.58 -0.04
CA PHE A 41 17.65 7.43 0.90
C PHE A 41 16.92 6.09 0.73
N HIS A 42 16.86 5.55 -0.49
CA HIS A 42 16.11 4.33 -0.81
C HIS A 42 16.92 3.03 -0.71
N GLY A 43 18.25 3.08 -0.82
CA GLY A 43 19.11 1.90 -0.65
C GLY A 43 19.44 1.62 0.82
N SER A 44 19.93 0.42 1.15
CA SER A 44 20.60 0.09 2.42
C SER A 44 22.12 -0.03 2.30
N GLY A 45 22.65 -0.13 1.07
CA GLY A 45 24.10 -0.20 0.79
C GLY A 45 24.80 1.16 0.79
N LEU A 46 26.14 1.12 0.68
CA LEU A 46 26.96 2.28 0.36
C LEU A 46 26.74 2.64 -1.11
N VAL A 47 26.39 3.89 -1.39
CA VAL A 47 26.19 4.36 -2.76
C VAL A 47 27.53 4.79 -3.34
N GLU A 48 28.01 4.05 -4.33
CA GLU A 48 29.18 4.43 -5.10
C GLU A 48 28.75 5.08 -6.42
N ARG A 49 29.20 6.32 -6.66
CA ARG A 49 28.96 6.99 -7.95
C ARG A 49 30.06 6.57 -8.91
N THR A 50 29.71 5.80 -9.92
CA THR A 50 30.66 5.32 -10.93
C THR A 50 31.08 6.40 -11.94
N ASN A 51 30.40 7.56 -11.97
CA ASN A 51 30.53 8.62 -12.99
C ASN A 51 30.40 8.13 -14.45
N LYS A 52 29.99 6.88 -14.65
CA LYS A 52 29.66 6.33 -15.96
C LYS A 52 28.25 6.76 -16.29
N ALA A 53 28.03 7.14 -17.55
CA ALA A 53 26.68 7.33 -18.04
C ALA A 53 25.90 6.03 -17.77
N ARG A 54 24.72 6.16 -17.16
CA ARG A 54 23.80 5.03 -17.05
C ARG A 54 23.55 4.56 -18.48
N THR A 55 23.78 3.28 -18.76
CA THR A 55 23.33 2.68 -20.00
C THR A 55 21.82 2.84 -20.02
N VAL A 56 21.33 3.77 -20.85
CA VAL A 56 19.90 3.91 -21.10
C VAL A 56 19.53 2.62 -21.82
N PRO A 57 18.66 1.77 -21.25
CA PRO A 57 18.15 0.62 -21.97
C PRO A 57 17.63 1.10 -23.33
N PRO A 58 17.87 0.38 -24.44
CA PRO A 58 17.33 0.79 -25.73
C PRO A 58 15.84 1.04 -25.55
N LYS A 59 15.38 2.22 -26.00
CA LYS A 59 13.97 2.62 -25.93
C LYS A 59 13.20 1.55 -26.70
N ARG A 60 12.62 0.59 -25.99
CA ARG A 60 11.90 -0.50 -26.65
C ARG A 60 10.71 0.15 -27.36
N SER A 61 10.64 -0.01 -28.68
CA SER A 61 9.53 0.52 -29.45
C SER A 61 8.27 -0.19 -28.98
N SER A 62 7.36 0.53 -28.33
CA SER A 62 6.03 0.04 -27.99
C SER A 62 5.30 -0.29 -29.29
N SER A 63 5.17 -1.57 -29.61
CA SER A 63 4.21 -2.04 -30.60
C SER A 63 2.83 -2.02 -29.94
N ASP A 64 2.23 -0.84 -29.84
CA ASP A 64 0.77 -0.70 -29.79
C ASP A 64 0.39 0.77 -29.97
N GLY A 65 -0.38 1.02 -31.03
CA GLY A 65 -0.99 2.32 -31.28
C GLY A 65 -1.95 2.70 -30.14
N GLY A 66 -1.81 3.94 -29.65
CA GLY A 66 -2.89 4.66 -28.97
C GLY A 66 -2.95 4.60 -27.44
N ASN A 67 -2.31 3.66 -26.76
CA ASN A 67 -2.41 3.58 -25.30
C ASN A 67 -1.21 4.26 -24.60
N GLY A 68 -1.48 5.37 -23.91
CA GLY A 68 -0.48 6.11 -23.13
C GLY A 68 0.20 5.29 -22.02
N TYR A 69 1.21 5.88 -21.40
CA TYR A 69 1.98 5.27 -20.30
C TYR A 69 1.06 4.76 -19.18
N LYS A 70 1.29 3.52 -18.72
CA LYS A 70 0.58 2.91 -17.59
C LYS A 70 1.60 2.50 -16.53
N ALA A 71 1.30 2.81 -15.27
CA ALA A 71 2.12 2.42 -14.13
C ALA A 71 1.26 1.76 -13.05
N ILE A 72 1.86 0.78 -12.36
CA ILE A 72 1.32 0.19 -11.15
C ILE A 72 2.18 0.68 -9.99
N VAL A 73 1.57 1.41 -9.06
CA VAL A 73 2.25 1.90 -7.85
C VAL A 73 1.70 1.14 -6.65
N ASN A 74 2.56 0.39 -5.96
CA ASN A 74 2.23 -0.27 -4.70
C ASN A 74 2.80 0.53 -3.53
N ILE A 75 1.91 1.08 -2.69
CA ILE A 75 2.29 1.79 -1.47
C ILE A 75 2.01 0.88 -0.27
N MET A 76 3.06 0.28 0.28
CA MET A 76 2.96 -0.50 1.52
C MET A 76 3.16 0.42 2.73
N LEU A 77 2.10 0.66 3.50
CA LEU A 77 2.16 1.35 4.78
C LEU A 77 2.62 0.38 5.87
N LYS A 78 3.95 0.27 6.08
CA LYS A 78 4.60 -0.77 6.91
C LYS A 78 4.42 -0.62 8.44
N GLY A 79 3.47 0.18 8.90
CA GLY A 79 3.20 0.48 10.31
C GLY A 79 2.59 1.87 10.48
N GLY A 80 1.94 2.12 11.63
CA GLY A 80 1.27 3.40 11.92
C GLY A 80 0.00 3.66 11.09
N TYR A 81 -0.41 2.69 10.27
CA TYR A 81 -1.66 2.72 9.52
C TYR A 81 -2.75 1.99 10.31
N ASP A 82 -3.71 2.77 10.83
CA ASP A 82 -4.90 2.22 11.47
C ASP A 82 -6.00 2.02 10.43
N SER A 83 -5.99 0.84 9.79
CA SER A 83 -6.95 0.49 8.75
C SER A 83 -8.40 0.47 9.25
N TRP A 84 -8.61 0.18 10.53
CA TRP A 84 -9.94 0.08 11.12
C TRP A 84 -10.57 1.45 11.37
N ASN A 85 -9.76 2.49 11.55
CA ASN A 85 -10.22 3.89 11.59
C ASN A 85 -10.10 4.60 10.23
N MET A 86 -9.70 3.90 9.17
CA MET A 86 -9.70 4.41 7.79
C MET A 86 -11.02 4.10 7.08
N LEU A 87 -11.49 2.86 7.16
CA LEU A 87 -12.77 2.39 6.63
C LEU A 87 -13.56 1.72 7.76
N VAL A 88 -14.52 2.46 8.31
CA VAL A 88 -15.25 2.11 9.53
C VAL A 88 -16.63 1.53 9.17
N PRO A 89 -17.03 0.36 9.68
CA PRO A 89 -18.40 -0.15 9.50
C PRO A 89 -19.45 0.82 10.07
N HIS A 90 -20.51 1.11 9.31
CA HIS A 90 -21.55 2.07 9.72
C HIS A 90 -22.96 1.46 9.81
N GLU A 91 -23.52 0.99 8.70
CA GLU A 91 -24.79 0.24 8.70
C GLU A 91 -24.51 -1.16 8.18
N CYS A 92 -24.83 -2.15 9.00
CA CYS A 92 -24.52 -3.55 8.74
C CYS A 92 -25.70 -4.45 9.07
N SER A 93 -26.15 -5.21 8.08
CA SER A 93 -27.17 -6.25 8.25
C SER A 93 -26.57 -7.64 8.49
N GLY A 94 -25.36 -7.89 7.98
CA GLY A 94 -24.67 -9.17 8.12
C GLY A 94 -24.21 -9.41 9.55
N ARG A 95 -24.47 -10.61 10.06
CA ARG A 95 -24.11 -11.04 11.42
C ARG A 95 -23.16 -12.24 11.39
N ASN A 96 -22.26 -12.31 12.36
CA ASN A 96 -21.46 -13.50 12.62
C ASN A 96 -22.29 -14.58 13.35
N ASP A 97 -21.68 -15.74 13.63
CA ASP A 97 -22.34 -16.85 14.33
C ASP A 97 -22.83 -16.49 15.75
N ALA A 98 -22.22 -15.49 16.38
CA ALA A 98 -22.64 -14.95 17.68
C ALA A 98 -23.80 -13.93 17.55
N GLY A 99 -24.32 -13.72 16.34
CA GLY A 99 -25.40 -12.77 16.08
C GLY A 99 -24.95 -11.31 16.10
N GLN A 100 -23.65 -11.00 16.03
CA GLN A 100 -23.13 -9.63 16.06
C GLN A 100 -22.82 -9.11 14.67
N THR A 101 -23.22 -7.87 14.40
CA THR A 101 -22.87 -7.14 13.18
C THR A 101 -21.39 -6.73 13.18
N ALA A 102 -20.84 -6.44 12.00
CA ALA A 102 -19.45 -5.96 11.90
C ALA A 102 -19.25 -4.62 12.63
N ARG A 103 -20.28 -3.77 12.72
CA ARG A 103 -20.25 -2.52 13.50
C ARG A 103 -20.14 -2.78 15.00
N GLU A 104 -20.98 -3.68 15.53
CA GLU A 104 -20.94 -4.04 16.95
C GLU A 104 -19.58 -4.64 17.32
N GLN A 105 -19.04 -5.51 16.47
CA GLN A 105 -17.70 -6.07 16.65
C GLN A 105 -16.62 -4.98 16.64
N TYR A 106 -16.66 -4.04 15.69
CA TYR A 106 -15.71 -2.92 15.64
C TYR A 106 -15.77 -2.09 16.94
N GLU A 107 -16.96 -1.72 17.41
CA GLU A 107 -17.13 -0.92 18.62
C GLU A 107 -16.64 -1.65 19.87
N GLN A 108 -16.95 -2.95 19.99
CA GLN A 108 -16.53 -3.78 21.11
C GLN A 108 -15.02 -3.97 21.15
N GLU A 109 -14.40 -4.40 20.04
CA GLU A 109 -12.99 -4.76 20.00
C GLU A 109 -12.07 -3.53 20.04
N ARG A 110 -12.53 -2.39 19.51
CA ARG A 110 -11.77 -1.13 19.53
C ARG A 110 -11.94 -0.36 20.83
N GLY A 111 -13.09 -0.51 21.50
CA GLY A 111 -13.39 0.17 22.75
C GLY A 111 -13.17 1.69 22.64
N ILE A 112 -12.29 2.22 23.50
CA ILE A 112 -11.99 3.67 23.54
C ILE A 112 -11.31 4.21 22.28
N LEU A 113 -10.80 3.34 21.39
CA LEU A 113 -10.16 3.72 20.12
C LEU A 113 -11.13 3.68 18.94
N ALA A 114 -12.39 3.29 19.17
CA ALA A 114 -13.43 3.32 18.16
C ALA A 114 -13.83 4.77 17.87
N PHE A 115 -14.16 5.05 16.61
CA PHE A 115 -14.79 6.32 16.25
C PHE A 115 -16.12 6.47 16.96
N LEU A 116 -16.33 7.62 17.58
CA LEU A 116 -17.63 7.99 18.13
C LEU A 116 -18.64 8.13 16.98
N PRO A 117 -19.95 7.93 17.23
CA PRO A 117 -20.96 8.04 16.18
C PRO A 117 -20.90 9.36 15.39
N GLY A 118 -20.60 10.48 16.06
CA GLY A 118 -20.47 11.80 15.43
C GLY A 118 -19.22 11.99 14.56
N GLU A 119 -18.25 11.07 14.63
CA GLU A 119 -17.01 11.10 13.83
C GLU A 119 -17.11 10.29 12.53
N ARG A 120 -18.26 9.62 12.31
CA ARG A 120 -18.52 8.73 11.17
C ARG A 120 -19.38 9.40 10.09
N ASP A 121 -19.16 10.68 9.85
CA ASP A 121 -20.01 11.53 8.99
C ASP A 121 -19.71 11.41 7.49
N ARG A 122 -18.49 11.03 7.10
CA ARG A 122 -18.09 10.83 5.70
C ARG A 122 -18.48 9.45 5.18
N LEU A 123 -19.76 9.30 4.86
CA LEU A 123 -20.37 8.02 4.48
C LEU A 123 -20.16 7.65 3.01
N ILE A 124 -19.71 6.42 2.78
CA ILE A 124 -19.76 5.75 1.48
C ILE A 124 -20.78 4.61 1.51
N ARG A 125 -21.55 4.51 0.43
CA ARG A 125 -22.49 3.42 0.22
C ARG A 125 -21.88 2.38 -0.69
N VAL A 126 -22.03 1.11 -0.33
CA VAL A 126 -21.72 0.02 -1.24
C VAL A 126 -23.01 -0.49 -1.85
N ASP A 127 -23.02 -0.57 -3.17
CA ASP A 127 -24.15 -1.12 -3.92
C ASP A 127 -24.12 -2.65 -3.85
N GLN A 128 -24.98 -3.22 -3.01
CA GLN A 128 -25.09 -4.68 -2.80
C GLN A 128 -25.44 -5.43 -4.10
N ASN A 129 -26.16 -4.78 -5.03
CA ASN A 129 -26.53 -5.41 -6.31
C ASN A 129 -25.33 -5.56 -7.25
N LYS A 130 -24.24 -4.84 -6.98
CA LYS A 130 -22.99 -4.89 -7.76
C LYS A 130 -21.93 -5.79 -7.10
N GLN A 131 -22.25 -6.42 -5.97
CA GLN A 131 -21.32 -7.32 -5.30
C GLN A 131 -21.53 -8.75 -5.75
N THR A 132 -20.42 -9.45 -6.04
CA THR A 132 -20.44 -10.88 -6.36
C THR A 132 -20.59 -11.75 -5.11
N LEU A 133 -20.29 -11.20 -3.94
CA LEU A 133 -20.39 -11.83 -2.64
C LEU A 133 -21.16 -10.91 -1.69
N ALA A 134 -22.05 -11.47 -0.88
CA ALA A 134 -22.72 -10.72 0.17
C ALA A 134 -21.66 -10.20 1.16
N GLN A 135 -21.56 -8.89 1.30
CA GLN A 135 -20.73 -8.24 2.31
C GLN A 135 -21.61 -7.81 3.49
N PRO A 136 -21.04 -7.74 4.72
CA PRO A 136 -21.85 -7.57 5.92
C PRO A 136 -22.43 -6.17 6.13
N CYS A 137 -21.98 -5.16 5.36
CA CYS A 137 -22.38 -3.76 5.56
C CYS A 137 -22.76 -3.05 4.26
N GLU A 138 -23.86 -2.30 4.30
CA GLU A 138 -24.34 -1.43 3.23
C GLU A 138 -23.63 -0.08 3.23
N TRP A 139 -23.23 0.38 4.41
CA TRP A 139 -22.58 1.67 4.60
C TRP A 139 -21.31 1.54 5.44
N PHE A 140 -20.33 2.33 5.04
CA PHE A 140 -19.10 2.55 5.77
C PHE A 140 -18.85 4.06 5.90
N ALA A 141 -18.09 4.45 6.90
CA ALA A 141 -17.53 5.79 7.02
C ALA A 141 -16.03 5.75 6.67
N ILE A 142 -15.58 6.71 5.87
CA ILE A 142 -14.16 6.94 5.63
C ILE A 142 -13.66 7.99 6.64
N HIS A 143 -12.42 7.87 7.11
CA HIS A 143 -11.82 8.89 7.96
C HIS A 143 -11.96 10.30 7.33
N LYS A 144 -12.40 11.30 8.10
CA LYS A 144 -12.75 12.64 7.58
C LYS A 144 -11.65 13.35 6.78
N GLU A 145 -10.40 13.15 7.18
CA GLU A 145 -9.19 13.70 6.52
C GLU A 145 -8.81 13.01 5.19
N LEU A 146 -9.40 11.84 4.88
CA LEU A 146 -9.13 11.10 3.64
C LEU A 146 -10.11 11.49 2.52
N THR A 147 -10.24 12.80 2.28
CA THR A 147 -11.17 13.36 1.28
C THR A 147 -10.95 12.79 -0.12
N ILE A 148 -9.70 12.66 -0.54
CA ILE A 148 -9.35 12.13 -1.87
C ILE A 148 -9.74 10.65 -2.02
N VAL A 149 -9.67 9.86 -0.96
CA VAL A 149 -10.03 8.43 -0.98
C VAL A 149 -11.53 8.28 -1.20
N GLU A 150 -12.33 9.10 -0.52
CA GLU A 150 -13.78 9.13 -0.73
C GLU A 150 -14.15 9.56 -2.15
N GLU A 151 -13.51 10.63 -2.66
CA GLU A 151 -13.76 11.12 -4.01
C GLU A 151 -13.48 10.04 -5.07
N LEU A 152 -12.34 9.35 -4.96
CA LEU A 152 -11.98 8.27 -5.86
C LEU A 152 -12.97 7.10 -5.77
N PHE A 153 -13.43 6.74 -4.57
CA PHE A 153 -14.42 5.69 -4.39
C PHE A 153 -15.75 6.07 -5.06
N ARG A 154 -16.24 7.29 -4.84
CA ARG A 154 -17.49 7.79 -5.45
C ARG A 154 -17.41 7.86 -6.98
N LYS A 155 -16.24 8.14 -7.54
CA LYS A 155 -15.98 8.13 -8.99
C LYS A 155 -15.90 6.72 -9.59
N GLY A 156 -15.76 5.68 -8.76
CA GLY A 156 -15.52 4.31 -9.21
C GLY A 156 -14.06 4.01 -9.56
N ASP A 157 -13.14 4.92 -9.22
CA ASP A 157 -11.70 4.80 -9.48
C ASP A 157 -10.94 4.09 -8.33
N LEU A 158 -11.61 3.85 -7.19
CA LEU A 158 -11.04 3.16 -6.04
C LEU A 158 -11.95 2.03 -5.58
N ALA A 159 -11.33 0.90 -5.24
CA ALA A 159 -11.96 -0.24 -4.59
C ALA A 159 -11.28 -0.54 -3.25
N PHE A 160 -12.07 -0.95 -2.27
CA PHE A 160 -11.58 -1.45 -0.98
C PHE A 160 -11.60 -2.97 -0.95
N PHE A 161 -10.52 -3.55 -0.44
CA PHE A 161 -10.45 -4.96 -0.06
C PHE A 161 -10.27 -5.00 1.47
N ALA A 162 -11.38 -5.13 2.19
CA ALA A 162 -11.38 -5.23 3.65
C ALA A 162 -11.22 -6.68 4.10
N ASN A 163 -10.78 -6.88 5.35
CA ASN A 163 -10.57 -8.20 5.96
C ASN A 163 -9.70 -9.14 5.10
N ALA A 164 -8.73 -8.58 4.39
CA ALA A 164 -7.77 -9.31 3.58
C ALA A 164 -6.46 -9.48 4.36
N GLY A 165 -5.85 -10.66 4.27
CA GLY A 165 -4.61 -10.99 4.94
C GLY A 165 -3.92 -12.19 4.30
N VAL A 166 -2.75 -12.53 4.81
CA VAL A 166 -2.01 -13.71 4.33
C VAL A 166 -2.65 -14.95 4.92
N LEU A 167 -3.11 -15.84 4.05
CA LEU A 167 -3.55 -17.16 4.44
C LEU A 167 -3.29 -18.16 3.30
N GLU A 168 -2.54 -19.22 3.58
CA GLU A 168 -2.21 -20.25 2.59
C GLU A 168 -3.41 -21.15 2.30
N GLN A 169 -4.25 -21.41 3.29
CA GLN A 169 -5.45 -22.23 3.18
C GLN A 169 -6.40 -21.97 4.36
N PRO A 170 -7.69 -22.33 4.28
CA PRO A 170 -8.61 -22.20 5.40
C PRO A 170 -8.12 -22.93 6.66
N VAL A 171 -8.10 -22.24 7.80
CA VAL A 171 -7.67 -22.75 9.11
C VAL A 171 -8.57 -22.25 10.23
N THR A 172 -8.44 -22.87 11.39
CA THR A 172 -9.07 -22.46 12.66
C THR A 172 -8.01 -22.00 13.66
N LYS A 173 -8.44 -21.47 14.81
CA LYS A 173 -7.53 -21.08 15.91
C LYS A 173 -6.68 -22.26 16.41
N GLU A 174 -7.20 -23.47 16.31
CA GLU A 174 -6.56 -24.70 16.76
C GLU A 174 -5.61 -25.28 15.70
N THR A 175 -5.83 -24.95 14.42
CA THR A 175 -5.16 -25.62 13.29
C THR A 175 -4.20 -24.73 12.52
N TYR A 176 -4.19 -23.41 12.72
CA TYR A 176 -3.33 -22.53 11.91
C TYR A 176 -1.84 -22.91 12.01
N ASN A 177 -1.34 -23.20 13.21
CA ASN A 177 0.07 -23.56 13.41
C ASN A 177 0.49 -24.85 12.67
N SER A 178 -0.40 -25.84 12.60
CA SER A 178 -0.09 -27.13 11.94
C SER A 178 -0.38 -27.14 10.45
N ARG A 179 -1.20 -26.19 9.96
CA ARG A 179 -1.66 -26.12 8.58
C ARG A 179 -1.07 -24.99 7.75
N THR A 180 -0.34 -24.05 8.34
CA THR A 180 0.35 -23.00 7.57
C THR A 180 1.84 -23.02 7.81
N SER A 181 2.62 -22.82 6.76
CA SER A 181 4.07 -22.65 6.86
C SER A 181 4.47 -21.20 7.17
N THR A 182 3.61 -20.26 6.79
CA THR A 182 3.75 -18.84 7.09
C THR A 182 3.66 -18.61 8.59
N GLN A 183 4.61 -17.85 9.12
CA GLN A 183 4.55 -17.33 10.49
C GLN A 183 3.47 -16.23 10.58
N LEU A 184 2.22 -16.65 10.69
CA LEU A 184 1.08 -15.77 10.92
C LEU A 184 1.31 -14.90 12.16
N PHE A 185 0.74 -13.70 12.18
CA PHE A 185 0.87 -12.69 13.24
C PHE A 185 2.26 -12.04 13.39
N ALA A 186 3.29 -12.52 12.69
CA ALA A 186 4.58 -11.84 12.63
C ALA A 186 4.61 -10.80 11.50
N HIS A 187 4.73 -9.52 11.85
CA HIS A 187 4.71 -8.41 10.89
C HIS A 187 5.71 -8.59 9.74
N ASN A 188 6.95 -8.97 10.05
CA ASN A 188 8.01 -9.16 9.05
C ASN A 188 7.71 -10.31 8.09
N ALA A 189 7.22 -11.45 8.60
CA ALA A 189 6.89 -12.62 7.80
C ALA A 189 5.69 -12.33 6.89
N MET A 190 4.59 -11.82 7.43
CA MET A 190 3.41 -11.49 6.63
C MET A 190 3.69 -10.42 5.57
N GLN A 191 4.50 -9.40 5.90
CA GLN A 191 4.93 -8.40 4.90
C GLN A 191 5.81 -9.00 3.79
N ARG A 192 6.60 -10.03 4.08
CA ARG A 192 7.37 -10.75 3.07
C ARG A 192 6.43 -11.56 2.17
N GLU A 193 5.46 -12.26 2.74
CA GLU A 193 4.50 -13.05 1.97
C GLU A 193 3.61 -12.17 1.07
N ILE A 194 3.17 -11.00 1.52
CA ILE A 194 2.40 -10.05 0.67
C ILE A 194 3.22 -9.57 -0.53
N LYS A 195 4.54 -9.37 -0.38
CA LYS A 195 5.41 -8.95 -1.52
C LYS A 195 5.66 -10.10 -2.49
N ARG A 196 5.68 -11.33 -1.97
CA ARG A 196 5.90 -12.54 -2.77
C ARG A 196 4.64 -12.97 -3.49
N LEU A 197 3.47 -12.94 -2.85
CA LEU A 197 2.21 -13.56 -3.31
C LEU A 197 2.44 -14.96 -3.88
N ASP A 198 3.14 -15.80 -3.12
CA ASP A 198 3.48 -17.18 -3.48
C ASP A 198 3.38 -18.09 -2.25
N PRO A 199 2.16 -18.32 -1.74
CA PRO A 199 1.93 -19.01 -0.46
C PRO A 199 2.49 -20.44 -0.40
N TYR A 200 2.76 -21.06 -1.55
CA TYR A 200 3.29 -22.42 -1.64
C TYR A 200 4.72 -22.48 -2.18
N SER A 201 5.42 -21.33 -2.23
CA SER A 201 6.81 -21.24 -2.69
C SER A 201 7.08 -21.90 -4.05
N LYS A 202 6.15 -21.76 -5.01
CA LYS A 202 6.31 -22.30 -6.38
C LYS A 202 7.35 -21.52 -7.20
N LYS A 203 7.59 -20.26 -6.83
CA LYS A 203 8.54 -19.32 -7.43
C LYS A 203 9.30 -18.60 -6.30
N PRO A 204 10.11 -19.34 -5.53
CA PRO A 204 10.80 -18.79 -4.38
C PRO A 204 11.69 -17.61 -4.80
N ASP A 205 11.88 -16.67 -3.88
CA ASP A 205 12.74 -15.49 -4.04
C ASP A 205 12.35 -14.50 -5.16
N THR A 206 11.16 -14.65 -5.74
CA THR A 206 10.58 -13.68 -6.68
C THR A 206 9.47 -12.85 -6.02
N GLY A 207 9.34 -11.58 -6.42
CA GLY A 207 8.24 -10.70 -6.01
C GLY A 207 7.09 -10.72 -7.01
N PHE A 208 5.87 -10.43 -6.56
CA PHE A 208 4.69 -10.38 -7.41
C PHE A 208 4.88 -9.46 -8.63
N LEU A 209 5.33 -8.20 -8.40
CA LEU A 209 5.51 -7.24 -9.49
C LEU A 209 6.58 -7.67 -10.49
N GLY A 210 7.66 -8.32 -10.03
CA GLY A 210 8.68 -8.88 -10.93
C GLY A 210 8.07 -9.94 -11.85
N ARG A 211 7.29 -10.87 -11.28
CA ARG A 211 6.58 -11.88 -12.09
C ARG A 211 5.52 -11.27 -13.01
N THR A 212 4.87 -10.18 -12.60
CA THR A 212 3.96 -9.44 -13.49
C THR A 212 4.70 -8.86 -14.68
N LEU A 213 5.87 -8.26 -14.47
CA LEU A 213 6.72 -7.74 -15.54
C LEU A 213 7.17 -8.86 -16.48
N ASP A 214 7.64 -9.99 -15.96
CA ASP A 214 8.04 -11.14 -16.78
C ASP A 214 6.92 -11.60 -17.74
N VAL A 215 5.67 -11.64 -17.24
CA VAL A 215 4.49 -12.01 -18.05
C VAL A 215 4.16 -10.95 -19.10
N LEU A 216 4.31 -9.66 -18.78
CA LEU A 216 4.08 -8.56 -19.71
C LEU A 216 5.13 -8.55 -20.82
N GLU A 217 6.42 -8.70 -20.47
CA GLU A 217 7.52 -8.79 -21.43
C GLU A 217 7.35 -10.01 -22.36
N ALA A 218 6.98 -11.17 -21.82
CA ALA A 218 6.70 -12.37 -22.62
C ALA A 218 5.54 -12.18 -23.62
N LYS A 219 4.63 -11.24 -23.34
CA LYS A 219 3.53 -10.84 -24.25
C LYS A 219 3.92 -9.71 -25.22
N GLY A 220 5.18 -9.29 -25.23
CA GLY A 220 5.66 -8.21 -26.09
C GLY A 220 5.37 -6.79 -25.58
N VAL A 221 4.88 -6.65 -24.34
CA VAL A 221 4.68 -5.34 -23.72
C VAL A 221 6.03 -4.77 -23.31
N VAL A 222 6.29 -3.53 -23.71
CA VAL A 222 7.46 -2.79 -23.28
C VAL A 222 7.27 -2.35 -21.83
N THR A 223 8.13 -2.85 -20.95
CA THR A 223 8.19 -2.48 -19.54
C THR A 223 9.53 -1.78 -19.23
N GLU A 224 9.52 -0.82 -18.30
CA GLU A 224 10.69 -0.08 -17.82
C GLU A 224 11.07 -0.44 -16.38
#